data_AF-A0A8C3KZ75-F1
#
_entry.id   AF-A0A8C3KZ75-F1
#
_cell.length_a   1.000
_cell.length_b   1.000
_cell.length_c   1.000
_cell.angle_alpha   90.00
_cell.angle_beta   90.00
_cell.angle_gamma   90.00
#
_symmetry.space_group_name_H-M   'P 1'
#
loop_
_entity.id
_entity.type
_entity.pdbx_description
1 polymer ?
#
loop_
_entity_poly.entity_id
_entity_poly.type
_entity_poly.pdbx_seq_one_letter_code
_entity_poly.pdbx_strand_id
1 'polypeptide(L)'
;MEGMGAQEEQKLVCIHIHSASLFLDEHNSSVLNNHILGAFLHNRRVGQLQRPVEIHFRHNEELDSSNATCVFWQPAGTGSAGTWSREGCETQHQKGIVRCHCNHLTYFAVLLIQAHNLSESELQSLTYISTVGCSISAAAAFCTLLLCCVFRCQPRDDTTRIHMNLLAALLLLNTSFLLSEPLAAGTKEGCQAAAALLHGSLLCALGWMWAEGFHLYFLLIKVYNIYVRHYLLKLCLCTWGECPRGLPLPRCPCSALHGLSLAPRSAHAGRSGCSHLQERNLRAPRHQHC
;
A
#
# COMPACT_ATOMS: atom_id res chain seq x y z
N MET A 1 -24.09 32.91 -70.12
CA MET A 1 -23.53 33.33 -68.82
C MET A 1 -23.64 32.14 -67.89
N GLU A 2 -22.65 31.25 -67.96
CA GLU A 2 -22.52 30.15 -66.99
C GLU A 2 -21.84 30.72 -65.74
N GLY A 3 -22.63 30.89 -64.68
CA GLY A 3 -22.11 31.22 -63.36
C GLY A 3 -21.45 29.98 -62.78
N MET A 4 -20.13 29.90 -62.91
CA MET A 4 -19.31 28.86 -62.31
C MET A 4 -19.36 29.05 -60.78
N GLY A 5 -20.31 28.38 -60.13
CA GLY A 5 -20.38 28.31 -58.68
C GLY A 5 -19.12 27.65 -58.15
N ALA A 6 -18.31 28.40 -57.41
CA ALA A 6 -17.14 27.87 -56.72
C ALA A 6 -17.61 26.76 -55.77
N GLN A 7 -17.28 25.51 -56.09
CA GLN A 7 -17.50 24.38 -55.21
C GLN A 7 -16.44 24.48 -54.09
N GLU A 8 -16.86 25.02 -52.94
CA GLU A 8 -16.01 25.13 -51.75
C GLU A 8 -15.66 23.70 -51.29
N GLU A 9 -14.43 23.24 -51.55
CA GLU A 9 -13.95 21.95 -51.08
C GLU A 9 -13.91 21.94 -49.54
N GLN A 10 -14.88 21.28 -48.93
CA GLN A 10 -14.92 21.10 -47.48
C GLN A 10 -13.92 20.01 -47.09
N LYS A 11 -12.78 20.42 -46.52
CA LYS A 11 -11.77 19.50 -46.00
C LYS A 11 -12.07 19.18 -44.54
N LEU A 12 -12.32 17.90 -44.26
CA LEU A 12 -12.42 17.37 -42.92
C LEU A 12 -11.02 17.15 -42.35
N VAL A 13 -10.78 17.72 -41.17
CA VAL A 13 -9.53 17.53 -40.43
C VAL A 13 -9.83 16.67 -39.21
N CYS A 14 -9.11 15.55 -39.10
CA CYS A 14 -9.17 14.65 -37.95
C CYS A 14 -7.84 14.72 -37.19
N ILE A 15 -7.91 14.86 -35.87
CA ILE A 15 -6.74 14.88 -34.99
C ILE A 15 -6.89 13.74 -33.99
N HIS A 16 -5.83 12.97 -33.79
CA HIS A 16 -5.75 12.00 -32.70
C HIS A 16 -4.71 12.47 -31.69
N ILE A 17 -5.12 12.60 -30.44
CA ILE A 17 -4.28 13.05 -29.32
C ILE A 17 -4.16 11.89 -28.34
N HIS A 18 -2.93 11.53 -28.00
CA HIS A 18 -2.60 10.46 -27.05
C HIS A 18 -2.08 11.05 -25.73
N SER A 19 -2.85 11.99 -25.17
CA SER A 19 -2.64 12.56 -23.84
C SER A 19 -3.86 13.36 -23.42
N ALA A 20 -4.41 13.03 -22.25
CA ALA A 20 -5.53 13.79 -21.66
C ALA A 20 -5.08 15.05 -20.90
N SER A 21 -3.77 15.31 -20.79
CA SER A 21 -3.23 16.43 -20.00
C SER A 21 -3.67 17.82 -20.45
N LEU A 22 -4.14 17.96 -21.70
CA LEU A 22 -4.68 19.21 -22.26
C LEU A 22 -6.17 19.41 -21.96
N PHE A 23 -6.84 18.39 -21.43
CA PHE A 23 -8.29 18.31 -21.25
C PHE A 23 -8.63 17.94 -19.80
N LEU A 24 -8.14 18.76 -18.87
CA LEU A 24 -8.35 18.60 -17.43
C LEU A 24 -9.61 19.34 -17.02
N ASP A 25 -10.61 18.61 -16.54
CA ASP A 25 -11.81 19.14 -15.90
C ASP A 25 -11.63 19.23 -14.38
N GLU A 26 -12.52 19.94 -13.69
CA GLU A 26 -12.49 20.04 -12.22
C GLU A 26 -12.68 18.68 -11.52
N HIS A 27 -13.38 17.74 -12.16
CA HIS A 27 -13.65 16.41 -11.61
C HIS A 27 -12.50 15.42 -11.85
N ASN A 28 -11.42 15.83 -12.53
CA ASN A 28 -10.26 15.01 -12.87
C ASN A 28 -10.67 13.65 -13.48
N SER A 29 -11.58 13.72 -14.45
CA SER A 29 -12.25 12.57 -15.05
C SER A 29 -11.26 11.66 -15.79
N SER A 30 -11.41 10.34 -15.62
CA SER A 30 -10.54 9.37 -16.28
C SER A 30 -10.94 9.14 -17.73
N VAL A 31 -10.02 9.34 -18.66
CA VAL A 31 -10.21 9.13 -20.10
C VAL A 31 -9.70 7.74 -20.50
N LEU A 32 -10.54 6.97 -21.20
CA LEU A 32 -10.19 5.63 -21.70
C LEU A 32 -8.91 5.67 -22.56
N ASN A 33 -7.87 4.97 -22.10
CA ASN A 33 -6.56 4.85 -22.75
C ASN A 33 -5.88 6.21 -23.07
N ASN A 34 -6.33 7.34 -22.51
CA ASN A 34 -5.89 8.69 -22.89
C ASN A 34 -6.07 9.02 -24.40
N HIS A 35 -7.04 8.38 -25.08
CA HIS A 35 -7.34 8.68 -26.48
C HIS A 35 -8.39 9.79 -26.59
N ILE A 36 -8.04 10.87 -27.28
CA ILE A 36 -8.95 11.94 -27.68
C ILE A 36 -8.94 12.06 -29.20
N LEU A 37 -10.13 12.11 -29.78
CA LEU A 37 -10.35 12.21 -31.22
C LEU A 37 -11.02 13.53 -31.55
N GLY A 38 -10.31 14.41 -32.24
CA GLY A 38 -10.85 15.66 -32.77
C GLY A 38 -11.32 15.48 -34.21
N ALA A 39 -12.48 16.02 -34.56
CA ALA A 39 -12.94 16.16 -35.93
C ALA A 39 -13.50 17.58 -36.12
N PHE A 40 -13.10 18.28 -37.18
CA PHE A 40 -13.61 19.61 -37.50
C PHE A 40 -13.49 19.93 -38.98
N LEU A 41 -14.36 20.82 -39.46
CA LEU A 41 -14.22 21.43 -40.79
C LEU A 41 -13.43 22.72 -40.67
N HIS A 42 -12.65 23.04 -41.70
CA HIS A 42 -11.86 24.25 -41.72
C HIS A 42 -12.75 25.49 -41.50
N ASN A 43 -12.45 26.25 -40.44
CA ASN A 43 -13.09 27.52 -40.07
C ASN A 43 -14.61 27.46 -39.79
N ARG A 44 -15.19 26.29 -39.48
CA ARG A 44 -16.61 26.16 -39.11
C ARG A 44 -16.83 25.20 -37.94
N ARG A 45 -17.65 25.63 -36.97
CA ARG A 45 -18.24 24.71 -35.98
C ARG A 45 -19.45 24.03 -36.62
N VAL A 46 -19.50 22.71 -36.55
CA VAL A 46 -20.57 21.92 -37.15
C VAL A 46 -21.32 21.22 -36.03
N GLY A 47 -22.63 21.45 -35.96
CA GLY A 47 -23.54 20.78 -35.03
C GLY A 47 -24.85 20.43 -35.73
N GLN A 48 -25.67 19.61 -35.08
CA GLN A 48 -26.98 19.15 -35.58
C GLN A 48 -26.89 18.41 -36.93
N LEU A 49 -25.87 17.56 -37.08
CA LEU A 49 -25.73 16.69 -38.24
C LEU A 49 -26.94 15.74 -38.36
N GLN A 50 -27.58 15.73 -39.52
CA GLN A 50 -28.70 14.81 -39.84
C GLN A 50 -28.28 13.34 -39.78
N ARG A 51 -27.01 13.05 -40.09
CA ARG A 51 -26.39 11.74 -39.89
C ARG A 51 -25.26 11.92 -38.87
N PRO A 52 -25.37 11.32 -37.67
CA PRO A 52 -24.35 11.46 -36.65
C PRO A 52 -23.04 10.82 -37.10
N VAL A 53 -21.92 11.36 -36.62
CA VAL A 53 -20.61 10.78 -36.84
C VAL A 53 -20.45 9.59 -35.92
N GLU A 54 -20.01 8.47 -36.49
CA GLU A 54 -19.71 7.25 -35.76
C GLU A 54 -18.21 7.16 -35.48
N ILE A 55 -17.86 7.07 -34.20
CA ILE A 55 -16.47 7.05 -33.72
C ILE A 55 -16.25 5.77 -32.92
N HIS A 56 -15.15 5.06 -33.19
CA HIS A 56 -14.85 3.77 -32.55
C HIS A 56 -13.64 3.88 -31.63
N PHE A 57 -13.85 3.61 -30.35
CA PHE A 57 -12.78 3.48 -29.36
C PHE A 57 -12.58 2.00 -29.03
N ARG A 58 -11.40 1.46 -29.39
CA ARG A 58 -11.04 0.08 -29.07
C ARG A 58 -10.52 -0.04 -27.64
N HIS A 59 -10.91 -1.09 -26.95
CA HIS A 59 -10.46 -1.39 -25.60
C HIS A 59 -10.37 -2.91 -25.37
N ASN A 60 -9.59 -3.29 -24.36
CA ASN A 60 -9.44 -4.70 -23.95
C ASN A 60 -10.28 -5.04 -22.69
N GLU A 61 -10.92 -4.03 -22.08
CA GLU A 61 -11.69 -4.20 -20.84
C GLU A 61 -13.15 -4.55 -21.11
N GLU A 62 -13.86 -5.09 -20.12
CA GLU A 62 -15.31 -5.34 -20.20
C GLU A 62 -16.05 -4.08 -19.71
N LEU A 63 -16.41 -3.20 -20.66
CA LEU A 63 -17.03 -1.90 -20.39
C LEU A 63 -18.51 -1.90 -20.77
N ASP A 64 -19.36 -1.66 -19.77
CA ASP A 64 -20.80 -1.48 -19.92
C ASP A 64 -21.23 -0.01 -19.79
N SER A 65 -22.52 0.25 -20.02
CA SER A 65 -23.13 1.60 -19.96
C SER A 65 -23.03 2.28 -18.60
N SER A 66 -22.74 1.53 -17.53
CA SER A 66 -22.45 2.05 -16.20
C SER A 66 -20.99 2.53 -16.04
N ASN A 67 -20.06 2.05 -16.88
CA ASN A 67 -18.62 2.19 -16.65
C ASN A 67 -17.93 3.11 -17.66
N ALA A 68 -18.53 3.34 -18.83
CA ALA A 68 -17.92 4.15 -19.87
C ALA A 68 -18.97 4.91 -20.66
N THR A 69 -18.74 6.21 -20.90
CA THR A 69 -19.66 7.01 -21.71
C THR A 69 -18.93 7.97 -22.65
N CYS A 70 -19.48 8.11 -23.85
CA CYS A 70 -19.00 9.03 -24.87
C CYS A 70 -19.33 10.47 -24.46
N VAL A 71 -18.31 11.32 -24.50
CA VAL A 71 -18.43 12.74 -24.19
C VAL A 71 -17.60 13.55 -25.17
N PHE A 72 -17.84 14.85 -25.18
CA PHE A 72 -17.04 15.81 -25.91
C PHE A 72 -16.52 16.91 -24.99
N TRP A 73 -15.41 17.51 -25.40
CA TRP A 73 -14.80 18.61 -24.66
C TRP A 73 -15.51 19.92 -24.97
N GLN A 74 -16.00 20.57 -23.93
CA GLN A 74 -16.51 21.93 -23.97
C GLN A 74 -15.46 22.88 -23.37
N PRO A 75 -14.76 23.69 -24.19
CA PRO A 75 -13.87 24.72 -23.68
C PRO A 75 -14.66 25.70 -22.83
N ALA A 76 -14.20 25.99 -21.62
CA ALA A 76 -14.79 27.03 -20.82
C ALA A 76 -14.31 28.42 -21.27
N GLY A 77 -15.00 29.47 -20.80
CA GLY A 77 -14.63 30.85 -21.06
C GLY A 77 -13.27 31.22 -20.44
N THR A 78 -12.84 32.46 -20.66
CA THR A 78 -11.57 32.97 -20.10
C THR A 78 -11.51 32.80 -18.58
N GLY A 79 -10.63 31.93 -18.10
CA GLY A 79 -10.28 31.79 -16.68
C GLY A 79 -10.74 30.51 -15.97
N SER A 80 -11.48 29.61 -16.64
CA SER A 80 -11.88 28.32 -16.06
C SER A 80 -11.41 27.12 -16.88
N ALA A 81 -11.26 25.98 -16.21
CA ALA A 81 -11.02 24.69 -16.85
C ALA A 81 -12.25 24.30 -17.70
N GLY A 82 -12.04 23.67 -18.86
CA GLY A 82 -13.14 23.15 -19.67
C GLY A 82 -13.86 21.99 -18.98
N THR A 83 -14.98 21.57 -19.54
CA THR A 83 -15.80 20.49 -18.99
C THR A 83 -16.13 19.45 -20.05
N TRP A 84 -16.34 18.21 -19.61
CA TRP A 84 -16.81 17.11 -20.46
C TRP A 84 -18.34 17.09 -20.47
N SER A 85 -18.94 17.09 -21.66
CA SER A 85 -20.39 17.03 -21.83
C SER A 85 -20.80 15.82 -22.68
N ARG A 86 -21.94 15.20 -22.34
CA ARG A 86 -22.56 14.12 -23.12
C ARG A 86 -23.51 14.65 -24.21
N GLU A 87 -23.80 15.95 -24.21
CA GLU A 87 -24.86 16.51 -25.06
C GLU A 87 -24.66 16.18 -26.55
N GLY A 88 -25.72 15.64 -27.18
CA GLY A 88 -25.69 15.26 -28.59
C GLY A 88 -24.84 14.04 -28.93
N CYS A 89 -24.38 13.28 -27.93
CA CYS A 89 -23.63 12.04 -28.10
C CYS A 89 -24.34 10.83 -27.46
N GLU A 90 -24.50 9.76 -28.23
CA GLU A 90 -25.02 8.47 -27.78
C GLU A 90 -23.88 7.45 -27.71
N THR A 91 -23.89 6.64 -26.65
CA THR A 91 -22.89 5.59 -26.41
C THR A 91 -23.50 4.23 -26.69
N GLN A 92 -22.86 3.45 -27.55
CA GLN A 92 -23.23 2.07 -27.81
C GLN A 92 -22.05 1.15 -27.49
N HIS A 93 -22.29 0.17 -26.62
CA HIS A 93 -21.28 -0.77 -26.17
C HIS A 93 -21.28 -2.00 -27.06
N GLN A 94 -20.08 -2.43 -27.45
CA GLN A 94 -19.84 -3.73 -28.08
C GLN A 94 -18.59 -4.35 -27.45
N LYS A 95 -18.48 -5.68 -27.51
CA LYS A 95 -17.29 -6.40 -27.04
C LYS A 95 -16.02 -5.82 -27.67
N GLY A 96 -15.16 -5.24 -26.84
CA GLY A 96 -13.87 -4.64 -27.19
C GLY A 96 -13.92 -3.31 -27.95
N ILE A 97 -15.12 -2.73 -28.19
CA ILE A 97 -15.29 -1.46 -28.90
C ILE A 97 -16.44 -0.65 -28.29
N VAL A 98 -16.17 0.60 -27.93
CA VAL A 98 -17.21 1.61 -27.64
C VAL A 98 -17.46 2.42 -28.92
N ARG A 99 -18.71 2.41 -29.39
CA ARG A 99 -19.17 3.25 -30.51
C ARG A 99 -19.84 4.50 -29.96
N CYS A 100 -19.37 5.66 -30.42
CA CYS A 100 -19.96 6.96 -30.11
C CYS A 100 -20.65 7.51 -31.36
N HIS A 101 -21.94 7.84 -31.23
CA HIS A 101 -22.70 8.52 -32.26
C HIS A 101 -22.93 9.96 -31.81
N CYS A 102 -22.22 10.93 -32.41
CA CYS A 102 -22.34 12.33 -32.04
C CYS A 102 -22.85 13.19 -33.21
N ASN A 103 -23.73 14.13 -32.93
CA ASN A 103 -24.35 15.00 -33.94
C ASN A 103 -23.57 16.30 -34.22
N HIS A 104 -22.33 16.41 -33.74
CA HIS A 104 -21.47 17.58 -33.91
C HIS A 104 -20.03 17.14 -34.23
N LEU A 105 -19.18 18.11 -34.57
CA LEU A 105 -17.76 17.93 -34.84
C LEU A 105 -16.95 18.75 -33.83
N THR A 106 -16.33 18.06 -32.87
CA THR A 106 -15.55 18.65 -31.78
C THR A 106 -14.39 17.72 -31.38
N TYR A 107 -14.01 17.70 -30.10
CA TYR A 107 -13.05 16.76 -29.50
C TYR A 107 -13.80 15.75 -28.65
N PHE A 108 -13.68 14.48 -29.00
CA PHE A 108 -14.40 13.37 -28.39
C PHE A 108 -13.47 12.50 -27.55
N ALA A 109 -14.02 11.98 -26.46
CA ALA A 109 -13.36 11.01 -25.60
C ALA A 109 -14.40 10.04 -25.02
N VAL A 110 -13.93 8.90 -24.52
CA VAL A 110 -14.73 8.01 -23.67
C VAL A 110 -14.27 8.23 -22.25
N LEU A 111 -15.17 8.74 -21.41
CA LEU A 111 -14.93 8.88 -19.99
C LEU A 111 -15.29 7.58 -19.29
N LEU A 112 -14.36 7.09 -18.47
CA LEU A 112 -14.59 6.00 -17.57
C LEU A 112 -15.38 6.55 -16.38
N ILE A 113 -16.67 6.25 -16.33
CA ILE A 113 -17.46 6.46 -15.12
C ILE A 113 -16.97 5.41 -14.15
N GLN A 114 -16.42 5.83 -13.01
CA GLN A 114 -16.18 4.92 -11.91
C GLN A 114 -17.55 4.41 -11.45
N ALA A 115 -17.96 3.26 -11.98
CA ALA A 115 -19.22 2.60 -11.62
C ALA A 115 -19.29 2.19 -10.15
N HIS A 116 -18.16 2.33 -9.45
CA HIS A 116 -18.11 2.30 -8.01
C HIS A 116 -17.72 3.66 -7.44
N ASN A 117 -18.56 4.68 -7.66
CA ASN A 117 -18.77 5.66 -6.61
C ASN A 117 -19.46 4.89 -5.47
N LEU A 118 -18.67 4.19 -4.64
CA LEU A 118 -19.11 3.85 -3.28
C LEU A 118 -19.77 5.14 -2.77
N SER A 119 -21.04 5.05 -2.35
CA SER A 119 -21.69 6.23 -1.79
C SER A 119 -20.77 6.79 -0.70
N GLU A 120 -20.65 8.12 -0.59
CA GLU A 120 -19.75 8.71 0.41
C GLU A 120 -20.01 8.13 1.81
N SER A 121 -21.25 7.75 2.09
CA SER A 121 -21.68 7.01 3.29
C SER A 121 -21.04 5.62 3.45
N GLU A 122 -20.88 4.84 2.38
CA GLU A 122 -20.24 3.52 2.42
C GLU A 122 -18.73 3.64 2.64
N LEU A 123 -18.06 4.58 1.95
CA LEU A 123 -16.64 4.85 2.18
C LEU A 123 -16.39 5.32 3.61
N GLN A 124 -17.20 6.24 4.13
CA GLN A 124 -17.09 6.69 5.51
C GLN A 124 -17.28 5.55 6.51
N SER A 125 -18.22 4.62 6.24
CA SER A 125 -18.45 3.46 7.10
C SER A 125 -17.24 2.52 7.14
N LEU A 126 -16.66 2.21 5.98
CA LEU A 126 -15.49 1.35 5.87
C LEU A 126 -14.25 1.98 6.53
N THR A 127 -14.03 3.28 6.31
CA THR A 127 -12.95 4.03 6.95
C THR A 127 -13.14 4.07 8.46
N TYR A 128 -14.35 4.32 8.95
CA TYR A 128 -14.64 4.34 10.39
C TYR A 128 -14.31 3.01 11.08
N ILE A 129 -14.81 1.90 10.52
CA ILE A 129 -14.56 0.56 11.08
C ILE A 129 -13.06 0.24 11.07
N SER A 130 -12.38 0.54 9.96
CA SER A 130 -10.95 0.25 9.81
C SER A 130 -10.10 1.10 10.75
N THR A 131 -10.40 2.39 10.90
CA THR A 131 -9.69 3.30 11.80
C THR A 131 -9.85 2.90 13.26
N VAL A 132 -11.06 2.57 13.69
CA VAL A 132 -11.31 2.10 15.07
C VAL A 132 -10.62 0.76 15.32
N GLY A 133 -10.78 -0.20 14.40
CA GLY A 133 -10.14 -1.51 14.51
C GLY A 133 -8.62 -1.44 14.56
N CYS A 134 -8.00 -0.67 13.66
CA CYS A 134 -6.55 -0.49 13.62
C CYS A 134 -6.03 0.24 14.87
N SER A 135 -6.77 1.22 15.38
CA SER A 135 -6.38 1.94 16.61
C SER A 135 -6.35 1.02 17.83
N ILE A 136 -7.41 0.21 18.00
CA ILE A 136 -7.49 -0.77 19.10
C ILE A 136 -6.39 -1.81 18.96
N SER A 137 -6.18 -2.34 17.75
CA SER A 137 -5.14 -3.34 17.47
C SER A 137 -3.73 -2.80 17.74
N ALA A 138 -3.44 -1.58 17.27
CA ALA A 138 -2.16 -0.90 17.50
C ALA A 138 -1.90 -0.66 18.99
N ALA A 139 -2.91 -0.17 19.73
CA ALA A 139 -2.80 0.07 21.16
C ALA A 139 -2.53 -1.24 21.93
N ALA A 140 -3.25 -2.31 21.60
CA ALA A 140 -3.04 -3.63 22.21
C ALA A 140 -1.63 -4.16 21.92
N ALA A 141 -1.19 -4.15 20.65
CA ALA A 141 0.14 -4.60 20.26
C ALA A 141 1.25 -3.80 20.95
N PHE A 142 1.11 -2.47 21.00
CA PHE A 142 2.04 -1.58 21.68
C PHE A 142 2.11 -1.87 23.19
N CYS A 143 0.97 -2.00 23.86
CA CYS A 143 0.91 -2.36 25.27
C CYS A 143 1.58 -3.72 25.55
N THR A 144 1.32 -4.74 24.74
CA THR A 144 1.97 -6.05 24.88
C THR A 144 3.48 -5.94 24.74
N LEU A 145 3.97 -5.25 23.70
CA LEU A 145 5.41 -5.02 23.51
C LEU A 145 6.03 -4.29 24.71
N LEU A 146 5.39 -3.22 25.19
CA LEU A 146 5.84 -2.46 26.36
C LEU A 146 5.93 -3.32 27.62
N LEU A 147 4.89 -4.10 27.92
CA LEU A 147 4.87 -5.00 29.08
C LEU A 147 6.02 -6.00 29.00
N CYS A 148 6.26 -6.62 27.83
CA CYS A 148 7.39 -7.53 27.63
C CYS A 148 8.74 -6.84 27.88
N CYS A 149 8.88 -5.56 27.47
CA CYS A 149 10.09 -4.78 27.69
C CYS A 149 10.30 -4.43 29.17
N VAL A 150 9.24 -4.00 29.86
CA VAL A 150 9.26 -3.60 31.28
C VAL A 150 9.55 -4.80 32.17
N PHE A 151 8.88 -5.93 31.94
CA PHE A 151 9.11 -7.16 32.70
C PHE A 151 10.42 -7.86 32.33
N ARG A 152 11.26 -7.26 31.46
CA ARG A 152 12.56 -7.78 31.02
C ARG A 152 12.45 -9.27 30.66
N CYS A 153 11.36 -9.64 30.00
CA CYS A 153 11.17 -11.00 29.52
C CYS A 153 12.20 -11.23 28.42
N GLN A 154 13.41 -11.67 28.79
CA GLN A 154 14.35 -12.20 27.83
C GLN A 154 13.59 -13.28 27.06
N PRO A 155 13.45 -13.18 25.73
CA PRO A 155 12.78 -14.22 24.97
C PRO A 155 13.60 -15.50 25.09
N ARG A 156 13.19 -16.35 26.04
CA ARG A 156 13.87 -17.60 26.41
C ARG A 156 13.58 -18.68 25.38
N ASP A 157 12.43 -18.60 24.72
CA ASP A 157 11.98 -19.53 23.71
C ASP A 157 11.89 -18.85 22.33
N ASP A 158 12.17 -19.63 21.28
CA ASP A 158 12.10 -19.18 19.88
C ASP A 158 10.66 -18.84 19.49
N THR A 159 9.67 -19.53 20.08
CA THR A 159 8.24 -19.24 19.96
C THR A 159 7.92 -17.80 20.38
N THR A 160 8.39 -17.38 21.56
CA THR A 160 8.19 -16.02 22.07
C THR A 160 8.85 -14.98 21.17
N ARG A 161 10.02 -15.29 20.58
CA ARG A 161 10.68 -14.38 19.64
C ARG A 161 9.87 -14.18 18.36
N ILE A 162 9.27 -15.24 17.82
CA ILE A 162 8.44 -15.17 16.61
C ILE A 162 7.20 -14.32 16.88
N HIS A 163 6.48 -14.58 17.97
CA HIS A 163 5.29 -13.78 18.34
C HIS A 163 5.62 -12.30 18.54
N MET A 164 6.76 -11.98 19.16
CA MET A 164 7.19 -10.58 19.35
C MET A 164 7.49 -9.88 18.02
N ASN A 165 8.10 -10.57 17.06
CA ASN A 165 8.32 -10.01 15.72
C ASN A 165 7.01 -9.83 14.94
N LEU A 166 6.05 -10.76 15.10
CA LEU A 166 4.71 -10.62 14.53
C LEU A 166 3.97 -9.41 15.12
N LEU A 167 4.00 -9.24 16.44
CA LEU A 167 3.41 -8.07 17.13
C LEU A 167 4.04 -6.77 16.64
N ALA A 168 5.36 -6.74 16.41
CA ALA A 168 6.05 -5.58 15.84
C ALA A 168 5.63 -5.31 14.38
N ALA A 169 5.49 -6.34 13.55
CA ALA A 169 5.04 -6.22 12.17
C ALA A 169 3.57 -5.75 12.07
N LEU A 170 2.70 -6.27 12.94
CA LEU A 170 1.32 -5.81 13.06
C LEU A 170 1.23 -4.36 13.54
N LEU A 171 2.06 -3.96 14.51
CA LEU A 171 2.12 -2.56 14.94
C LEU A 171 2.53 -1.66 13.77
N LEU A 172 3.55 -2.04 12.99
CA LEU A 172 3.98 -1.30 11.80
C LEU A 172 2.88 -1.21 10.73
N LEU A 173 2.16 -2.30 10.48
CA LEU A 173 1.06 -2.31 9.52
C LEU A 173 -0.08 -1.38 9.96
N ASN A 174 -0.52 -1.48 11.21
CA ASN A 174 -1.59 -0.63 11.74
C ASN A 174 -1.19 0.86 11.76
N THR A 175 0.05 1.19 12.13
CA THR A 175 0.52 2.58 12.08
C THR A 175 0.63 3.09 10.65
N SER A 176 1.14 2.27 9.71
CA SER A 176 1.19 2.63 8.29
C SER A 176 -0.20 2.89 7.71
N PHE A 177 -1.20 2.11 8.13
CA PHE A 177 -2.60 2.33 7.76
C PHE A 177 -3.13 3.66 8.31
N LEU A 178 -2.94 3.94 9.61
CA LEU A 178 -3.40 5.20 10.22
C LEU A 178 -2.67 6.43 9.65
N LEU A 179 -1.43 6.29 9.22
CA LEU A 179 -0.65 7.36 8.59
C LEU A 179 -0.99 7.53 7.09
N SER A 180 -1.64 6.55 6.45
CA SER A 180 -1.87 6.58 5.00
C SER A 180 -2.73 7.76 4.55
N GLU A 181 -3.81 8.06 5.29
CA GLU A 181 -4.72 9.17 5.00
C GLU A 181 -4.04 10.55 5.06
N PRO A 182 -3.34 10.94 6.15
CA PRO A 182 -2.65 12.22 6.19
C PRO A 182 -1.48 12.32 5.21
N LEU A 183 -0.77 11.22 4.89
CA LEU A 183 0.30 11.25 3.89
C LEU A 183 -0.24 11.38 2.46
N ALA A 184 -1.36 10.73 2.15
CA ALA A 184 -1.99 10.78 0.84
C ALA A 184 -2.59 12.18 0.54
N ALA A 185 -3.04 12.90 1.58
CA ALA A 185 -3.57 14.25 1.45
C ALA A 185 -2.51 15.34 1.16
N GLY A 186 -1.22 15.05 1.37
CA GLY A 186 -0.15 16.05 1.26
C GLY A 186 0.34 16.28 -0.16
N THR A 187 0.96 15.27 -0.77
CA THR A 187 1.62 15.38 -2.09
C THR A 187 1.53 14.07 -2.88
N LYS A 188 1.76 14.11 -4.20
CA LYS A 188 1.86 12.91 -5.03
C LYS A 188 2.93 11.93 -4.52
N GLU A 189 4.06 12.47 -4.06
CA GLU A 189 5.13 11.67 -3.45
C GLU A 189 4.69 11.05 -2.12
N GLY A 190 3.90 11.77 -1.31
CA GLY A 190 3.31 11.26 -0.07
C GLY A 190 2.36 10.09 -0.30
N CYS A 191 1.51 10.16 -1.32
CA CYS A 191 0.64 9.06 -1.73
C CYS A 191 1.43 7.82 -2.16
N GLN A 192 2.46 8.01 -2.98
CA GLN A 192 3.35 6.91 -3.40
C GLN A 192 4.10 6.29 -2.20
N ALA A 193 4.59 7.12 -1.29
CA ALA A 193 5.25 6.66 -0.07
C ALA A 193 4.30 5.88 0.85
N ALA A 194 3.08 6.37 1.05
CA ALA A 194 2.05 5.69 1.84
C ALA A 194 1.70 4.31 1.24
N ALA A 195 1.53 4.23 -0.08
CA ALA A 195 1.28 2.97 -0.77
C ALA A 195 2.45 1.98 -0.59
N ALA A 196 3.69 2.45 -0.73
CA ALA A 196 4.87 1.62 -0.53
C ALA A 196 5.01 1.13 0.93
N LEU A 197 4.76 1.99 1.91
CA LEU A 197 4.79 1.65 3.34
C LEU A 197 3.71 0.62 3.70
N LEU A 198 2.47 0.82 3.24
CA LEU A 198 1.38 -0.12 3.46
C LEU A 198 1.69 -1.48 2.84
N HIS A 199 2.17 -1.50 1.60
CA HIS A 199 2.49 -2.73 0.90
C HIS A 199 3.66 -3.49 1.57
N GLY A 200 4.74 -2.78 1.92
CA GLY A 200 5.88 -3.36 2.60
C GLY A 200 5.54 -3.91 3.98
N SER A 201 4.78 -3.16 4.78
CA SER A 201 4.35 -3.61 6.12
C SER A 201 3.39 -4.81 6.06
N LEU A 202 2.50 -4.87 5.06
CA LEU A 202 1.62 -6.01 4.84
C LEU A 202 2.42 -7.28 4.51
N LEU A 203 3.38 -7.20 3.59
CA LEU A 203 4.25 -8.33 3.24
C LEU A 203 5.06 -8.82 4.44
N CYS A 204 5.56 -7.90 5.26
CA CYS A 204 6.27 -8.24 6.50
C CYS A 204 5.35 -9.00 7.47
N ALA A 205 4.13 -8.50 7.71
CA ALA A 205 3.16 -9.15 8.58
C ALA A 205 2.76 -10.55 8.08
N LEU A 206 2.52 -10.70 6.78
CA LEU A 206 2.24 -12.00 6.16
C LEU A 206 3.42 -12.97 6.29
N GLY A 207 4.65 -12.48 6.11
CA GLY A 207 5.85 -13.30 6.27
C GLY A 207 6.04 -13.81 7.70
N TRP A 208 5.77 -12.97 8.71
CA TRP A 208 5.82 -13.37 10.12
C TRP A 208 4.69 -14.31 10.52
N MET A 209 3.48 -14.09 10.00
CA MET A 209 2.34 -14.99 10.22
C MET A 209 2.59 -16.36 9.59
N TRP A 210 3.16 -16.38 8.38
CA TRP A 210 3.62 -17.62 7.75
C TRP A 210 4.65 -18.33 8.63
N ALA A 211 5.66 -17.62 9.13
CA ALA A 211 6.68 -18.20 9.98
C ALA A 211 6.16 -18.79 11.30
N GLU A 212 5.22 -18.10 11.94
CA GLU A 212 4.51 -18.61 13.12
C GLU A 212 3.73 -19.89 12.78
N GLY A 213 3.00 -19.90 11.66
CA GLY A 213 2.29 -21.10 11.16
C GLY A 213 3.24 -22.27 10.89
N PHE A 214 4.40 -22.01 10.29
CA PHE A 214 5.44 -23.02 10.07
C PHE A 214 6.01 -23.54 11.39
N HIS A 215 6.26 -22.66 12.37
CA HIS A 215 6.75 -23.04 13.69
C HIS A 215 5.74 -23.94 14.43
N LEU A 216 4.46 -23.57 14.43
CA LEU A 216 3.38 -24.38 15.00
C LEU A 216 3.24 -25.74 14.29
N TYR A 217 3.37 -25.78 12.96
CA TYR A 217 3.36 -27.02 12.18
C TYR A 217 4.48 -27.98 12.64
N PHE A 218 5.71 -27.47 12.84
CA PHE A 218 6.82 -28.28 13.34
C PHE A 218 6.58 -28.78 14.77
N LEU A 219 6.09 -27.93 15.67
CA LEU A 219 5.78 -28.30 17.06
C LEU A 219 4.73 -29.41 17.17
N LEU A 220 3.72 -29.41 16.29
CA LEU A 220 2.61 -30.36 16.35
C LEU A 220 2.88 -31.68 15.61
N ILE A 221 3.49 -31.63 14.42
CA ILE A 221 3.55 -32.78 13.52
C ILE A 221 4.93 -33.46 13.52
N LYS A 222 6.01 -32.71 13.76
CA LYS A 222 7.38 -33.26 13.78
C LYS A 222 7.95 -33.26 15.19
N VAL A 223 7.70 -34.35 15.91
CA VAL A 223 8.30 -34.67 17.22
C VAL A 223 9.85 -34.75 17.18
N TYR A 224 10.48 -34.76 16.00
CA TYR A 224 11.93 -34.88 15.83
C TYR A 224 12.59 -33.56 15.41
N ASN A 225 13.51 -33.14 16.30
CA ASN A 225 14.46 -32.03 16.24
C ASN A 225 15.11 -31.77 14.86
N ILE A 226 14.46 -30.98 14.00
CA ILE A 226 15.13 -30.36 12.85
C ILE A 226 15.61 -28.99 13.29
N TYR A 227 16.76 -28.95 13.98
CA TYR A 227 17.41 -27.70 14.38
C TYR A 227 18.05 -27.03 13.16
N VAL A 228 17.28 -26.23 12.43
CA VAL A 228 17.82 -25.39 11.35
C VAL A 228 18.56 -24.22 11.99
N ARG A 229 19.88 -24.34 12.11
CA ARG A 229 20.76 -23.30 12.67
C ARG A 229 20.54 -21.97 11.93
N HIS A 230 20.22 -20.91 12.68
CA HIS A 230 19.88 -19.56 12.18
C HIS A 230 18.59 -19.44 11.34
N TYR A 231 17.60 -20.35 11.49
CA TYR A 231 16.29 -20.24 10.82
C TYR A 231 15.61 -18.88 11.03
N LEU A 232 15.55 -18.42 12.28
CA LEU A 232 15.01 -17.09 12.62
C LEU A 232 15.77 -15.96 11.94
N LEU A 233 17.09 -16.08 11.81
CA LEU A 233 17.92 -15.05 11.18
C LEU A 233 17.66 -14.97 9.67
N LYS A 234 17.55 -16.13 9.00
CA LYS A 234 17.21 -16.23 7.57
C LYS A 234 15.81 -15.66 7.31
N LEU A 235 14.86 -15.98 8.18
CA LEU A 235 13.50 -15.48 8.08
C LEU A 235 13.43 -13.97 8.31
N CYS A 236 14.11 -13.43 9.33
CA CYS A 236 14.22 -11.98 9.54
C CYS A 236 14.82 -11.26 8.32
N LEU A 237 15.86 -11.84 7.72
CA LEU A 237 16.48 -11.31 6.50
C LEU A 237 15.48 -11.26 5.34
N CYS A 238 14.65 -12.29 5.19
CA CYS A 238 13.62 -12.34 4.15
C CYS A 238 12.45 -11.37 4.39
N THR A 239 12.04 -11.15 5.64
CA THR A 239 10.85 -10.36 5.97
C THR A 239 11.12 -8.88 6.19
N TRP A 240 12.27 -8.53 6.77
CA TRP A 240 12.67 -7.13 7.01
C TRP A 240 13.59 -6.57 5.92
N GLY A 241 14.03 -7.39 4.96
CA GLY A 241 14.90 -6.98 3.83
C GLY A 241 16.36 -6.72 4.21
N GLU A 242 16.64 -6.45 5.48
CA GLU A 242 17.99 -6.35 6.04
C GLU A 242 18.07 -7.08 7.39
N CYS A 243 19.22 -7.71 7.65
CA CYS A 243 19.50 -8.34 8.95
C CYS A 243 19.34 -7.28 10.04
N PRO A 244 18.40 -7.42 11.00
CA PRO A 244 18.28 -6.48 12.09
C PRO A 244 19.44 -6.69 13.06
N ARG A 245 20.63 -6.20 12.70
CA ARG A 245 21.68 -5.87 13.67
C ARG A 245 21.45 -4.48 14.30
N GLY A 246 20.40 -3.76 13.88
CA GLY A 246 20.22 -2.35 14.21
C GLY A 246 18.80 -1.81 14.40
N LEU A 247 17.72 -2.63 14.33
CA LEU A 247 16.41 -2.13 14.72
C LEU A 247 16.43 -1.76 16.21
N PRO A 248 15.88 -0.60 16.63
CA PRO A 248 15.71 -0.26 18.04
C PRO A 248 14.56 -1.08 18.63
N LEU A 249 14.68 -2.41 18.60
CA LEU A 249 14.19 -3.20 19.71
C LEU A 249 15.02 -2.78 20.94
N PRO A 250 14.45 -2.80 22.15
CA PRO A 250 15.17 -2.40 23.35
C PRO A 250 16.51 -3.13 23.38
N ARG A 251 17.59 -2.38 23.16
CA ARG A 251 18.95 -2.91 23.24
C ARG A 251 19.13 -3.42 24.65
N CYS A 252 19.13 -4.74 24.81
CA CYS A 252 19.67 -5.37 26.00
C CYS A 252 21.17 -5.10 26.03
N PRO A 253 21.70 -4.43 27.07
CA PRO A 253 23.14 -4.24 27.22
C PRO A 253 23.73 -5.52 27.79
N CYS A 254 24.00 -6.52 26.94
CA CYS A 254 24.69 -7.75 27.36
C CYS A 254 25.69 -8.20 26.29
N SER A 255 26.63 -7.33 25.92
CA SER A 255 27.82 -7.71 25.15
C SER A 255 29.00 -6.82 25.54
N ALA A 256 29.36 -6.83 26.83
CA ALA A 256 30.61 -6.24 27.31
C ALA A 256 31.23 -7.15 28.38
N LEU A 257 31.29 -8.47 28.13
CA LEU A 257 32.04 -9.41 28.95
C LEU A 257 32.28 -10.71 28.18
N HIS A 258 33.03 -10.62 27.08
CA HIS A 258 33.84 -11.73 26.58
C HIS A 258 34.92 -11.18 25.67
N GLY A 259 36.07 -10.91 26.27
CA GLY A 259 37.24 -10.42 25.55
C GLY A 259 38.37 -10.07 26.50
N LEU A 260 38.86 -11.05 27.27
CA LEU A 260 40.27 -11.14 27.68
C LEU A 260 40.48 -12.48 28.40
N SER A 261 40.89 -13.47 27.61
CA SER A 261 41.43 -14.73 28.09
C SER A 261 42.95 -14.59 28.24
N LEU A 262 43.43 -14.95 29.43
CA LEU A 262 44.74 -15.54 29.77
C LEU A 262 46.05 -14.80 29.40
N ALA A 263 46.74 -14.34 30.44
CA ALA A 263 48.19 -14.54 30.59
C ALA A 263 48.55 -14.73 32.08
N PRO A 264 49.37 -15.74 32.45
CA PRO A 264 49.83 -15.93 33.82
C PRO A 264 51.18 -15.23 34.02
N ARG A 265 51.37 -14.50 35.14
CA ARG A 265 52.70 -14.28 35.74
C ARG A 265 52.62 -13.76 37.18
N SER A 266 53.61 -14.21 37.92
CA SER A 266 53.86 -14.19 39.36
C SER A 266 53.87 -12.84 40.08
N ALA A 267 53.52 -12.92 41.39
CA ALA A 267 54.12 -12.26 42.54
C ALA A 267 54.13 -10.72 42.62
N HIS A 268 53.35 -10.13 43.55
CA HIS A 268 53.84 -9.66 44.86
C HIS A 268 52.72 -9.05 45.73
N ALA A 269 52.80 -9.38 47.02
CA ALA A 269 52.36 -8.70 48.25
C ALA A 269 51.45 -7.43 48.23
N GLY A 270 50.48 -7.42 49.16
CA GLY A 270 49.82 -6.20 49.67
C GLY A 270 48.39 -6.45 50.19
N ARG A 271 48.20 -7.19 51.29
CA ARG A 271 47.74 -6.73 52.62
C ARG A 271 46.47 -5.83 52.68
N SER A 272 45.62 -6.20 53.64
CA SER A 272 44.42 -5.54 54.22
C SER A 272 43.11 -5.76 53.45
N GLY A 273 42.01 -6.21 54.04
CA GLY A 273 41.71 -6.65 55.41
C GLY A 273 40.20 -6.93 55.44
N CYS A 274 39.81 -8.20 55.65
CA CYS A 274 38.42 -8.60 55.79
C CYS A 274 38.26 -9.17 57.21
N SER A 275 37.55 -8.42 58.06
CA SER A 275 37.22 -8.80 59.43
C SER A 275 35.83 -9.44 59.44
N HIS A 276 35.76 -10.67 59.96
CA HIS A 276 34.74 -11.24 60.87
C HIS A 276 33.24 -10.99 60.53
N LEU A 277 32.34 -11.98 60.49
CA LEU A 277 32.08 -13.17 61.31
C LEU A 277 31.19 -14.13 60.46
N GLN A 278 30.93 -15.40 60.73
CA GLN A 278 31.51 -16.49 61.51
C GLN A 278 30.58 -17.69 61.21
N GLU A 279 31.14 -18.82 60.79
CA GLU A 279 30.45 -20.10 60.62
C GLU A 279 29.90 -20.66 61.94
N ARG A 280 28.79 -21.42 61.82
CA ARG A 280 28.48 -22.73 62.46
C ARG A 280 26.94 -22.89 62.43
N ASN A 281 26.30 -24.01 62.08
CA ASN A 281 26.68 -25.41 62.17
C ASN A 281 25.77 -26.24 61.24
N LEU A 282 26.38 -27.21 60.56
CA LEU A 282 25.98 -28.61 60.33
C LEU A 282 24.51 -29.08 60.55
N ARG A 283 24.06 -29.82 59.52
CA ARG A 283 23.45 -31.19 59.54
C ARG A 283 21.98 -31.27 59.07
N ALA A 284 21.81 -31.84 57.87
CA ALA A 284 20.59 -32.50 57.37
C ALA A 284 20.69 -34.04 57.63
N PRO A 285 19.77 -34.93 57.20
CA PRO A 285 18.33 -34.83 56.87
C PRO A 285 17.47 -35.98 57.48
N ARG A 286 16.19 -36.04 57.05
CA ARG A 286 15.25 -37.19 56.93
C ARG A 286 14.41 -37.60 58.13
N HIS A 287 13.13 -37.22 58.05
CA HIS A 287 11.98 -38.04 58.42
C HIS A 287 11.29 -38.51 57.13
N GLN A 288 11.12 -39.82 56.95
CA GLN A 288 9.98 -40.37 56.21
C GLN A 288 9.70 -41.78 56.71
N HIS A 289 8.43 -42.01 57.01
CA HIS A 289 7.83 -43.15 57.69
C HIS A 289 7.55 -44.32 56.72
N CYS A 290 7.51 -45.52 57.33
CA CYS A 290 6.97 -46.82 56.89
C CYS A 290 7.75 -47.60 55.82
#